data_AF-A0A942YL50-F1
#
_entry.id   AF-A0A942YL50-F1
#
_cell.length_a   1.000
_cell.length_b   1.000
_cell.length_c   1.000
_cell.angle_alpha   90.00
_cell.angle_beta   90.00
_cell.angle_gamma   90.00
#
_symmetry.space_group_name_H-M   'P 1'
#
loop_
_entity.id
_entity.type
_entity.pdbx_description
1 polymer ?
#
loop_
_entity_poly.entity_id
_entity_poly.type
_entity_poly.pdbx_seq_one_letter_code
_entity_poly.pdbx_strand_id
1 'polypeptide(L)' 'LKDEATIKTCSSLDELKKEIRSYMTYHNNFRYQWNLKKMTPVEYRNHLLQVA' A
#
# COMPACT_ATOMS: atom_id res chain seq x y z
N LEU A 1 2.47 13.66 -10.60
CA LEU A 1 2.40 13.13 -9.21
C LEU A 1 3.80 13.19 -8.65
N LYS A 2 3.97 13.81 -7.47
CA LYS A 2 5.21 13.78 -6.70
C LYS A 2 5.47 12.34 -6.27
N ASP A 3 6.73 11.95 -6.09
CA ASP A 3 7.10 10.62 -5.59
C ASP A 3 6.33 10.34 -4.28
N GLU A 4 5.40 9.38 -4.30
CA GLU A 4 4.54 9.02 -3.15
C GLU A 4 5.32 8.31 -2.02
N ALA A 5 6.55 7.88 -2.31
CA ALA A 5 7.48 7.28 -1.36
C ALA A 5 8.77 8.10 -1.32
N THR A 6 9.31 8.29 -0.12
CA THR A 6 10.51 9.11 0.13
C THR A 6 11.79 8.28 0.02
N ILE A 7 11.87 7.42 -0.99
CA ILE A 7 12.98 6.47 -1.19
C ILE A 7 14.33 7.18 -1.34
N LYS A 8 14.34 8.35 -2.01
CA LYS A 8 15.56 9.14 -2.28
C LYS A 8 16.19 9.74 -1.01
N THR A 9 15.49 9.75 0.12
CA THR A 9 16.00 10.30 1.39
C THR A 9 16.55 9.25 2.34
N CYS A 10 16.40 7.95 2.03
CA CYS A 10 16.95 6.88 2.85
C CYS A 10 18.48 6.83 2.72
N SER A 11 19.19 6.85 3.84
CA SER A 11 20.66 6.83 3.91
C SER A 11 21.23 5.44 4.25
N SER A 12 20.35 4.49 4.60
CA SER A 12 20.73 3.11 4.89
C SER A 12 19.76 2.09 4.28
N LEU A 13 20.23 0.85 4.13
CA LEU A 13 19.37 -0.26 3.68
C LEU A 13 18.22 -0.54 4.65
N ASP A 14 18.42 -0.31 5.95
CA ASP A 14 17.36 -0.52 6.95
C ASP A 14 16.25 0.54 6.83
N GLU A 15 16.63 1.81 6.66
CA GLU A 15 15.68 2.90 6.38
C GLU A 15 14.90 2.64 5.09
N LEU A 16 15.57 2.19 4.03
CA LEU A 16 14.91 1.83 2.78
C LEU A 16 13.89 0.71 2.97
N LYS A 17 14.26 -0.36 3.72
CA LYS A 17 13.32 -1.45 4.03
C LYS A 17 12.13 -0.96 4.84
N LYS A 18 12.34 -0.06 5.81
CA LYS A 18 11.27 0.55 6.59
C LYS A 18 10.32 1.35 5.71
N GLU A 19 10.85 2.21 4.83
CA GLU A 19 10.04 3.02 3.92
C GLU A 19 9.21 2.16 2.98
N ILE A 20 9.81 1.12 2.38
CA ILE A 20 9.09 0.17 1.52
C ILE A 20 7.97 -0.53 2.28
N ARG A 21 8.22 -1.00 3.52
CA ARG A 21 7.17 -1.64 4.33
C ARG A 21 6.05 -0.67 4.67
N SER A 22 6.37 0.57 5.04
CA SER A 22 5.38 1.62 5.32
C SER A 22 4.52 1.92 4.09
N TYR A 23 5.16 2.07 2.92
CA TYR A 23 4.48 2.29 1.65
C TYR A 23 3.53 1.14 1.30
N MET A 24 4.00 -0.11 1.37
CA MET A 24 3.18 -1.30 1.11
C MET A 24 2.01 -1.39 2.09
N THR A 25 2.25 -1.14 3.38
CA THR A 25 1.21 -1.17 4.41
C THR A 25 0.14 -0.13 4.12
N TYR A 26 0.53 1.10 3.80
CA TYR A 26 -0.38 2.18 3.42
C TYR A 26 -1.23 1.82 2.21
N HIS A 27 -0.59 1.36 1.14
CA HIS A 27 -1.29 1.01 -0.10
C HIS A 27 -2.24 -0.17 0.04
N ASN A 28 -1.86 -1.18 0.82
CA ASN A 28 -2.65 -2.40 0.94
C ASN A 28 -3.83 -2.27 1.91
N ASN A 29 -3.72 -1.42 2.93
CA ASN A 29 -4.69 -1.36 4.03
C ASN A 29 -5.45 -0.03 4.15
N PHE A 30 -4.95 1.06 3.56
CA PHE A 30 -5.50 2.39 3.83
C PHE A 30 -5.82 3.19 2.56
N ARG A 31 -5.17 2.89 1.44
CA ARG A 31 -5.44 3.57 0.17
C ARG A 31 -6.56 2.89 -0.60
N TYR A 32 -7.73 3.52 -0.61
CA TYR A 32 -8.86 3.10 -1.43
C TYR A 32 -8.58 3.28 -2.92
N GLN A 33 -8.96 2.28 -3.72
CA GLN A 33 -8.73 2.27 -5.15
C GLN A 33 -10.05 2.26 -5.93
N TRP A 34 -10.18 3.18 -6.90
CA TRP A 34 -11.41 3.36 -7.68
C TRP A 34 -11.81 2.09 -8.46
N ASN A 35 -10.84 1.38 -9.02
CA ASN A 35 -11.03 0.12 -9.74
C ASN A 35 -11.34 -1.07 -8.80
N LEU A 36 -11.10 -0.96 -7.50
CA LEU A 36 -11.46 -1.97 -6.50
C LEU A 36 -12.81 -1.67 -5.83
N LYS A 37 -13.76 -1.09 -6.57
CA LYS A 37 -15.06 -0.65 -6.03
C LYS A 37 -14.92 0.27 -4.81
N LYS A 38 -13.88 1.10 -4.78
CA LYS A 38 -13.51 1.96 -3.63
C LYS A 38 -13.23 1.17 -2.36
N MET A 39 -12.57 0.02 -2.47
CA MET A 39 -12.02 -0.75 -1.36
C MET A 39 -10.49 -0.67 -1.36
N THR A 40 -9.88 -0.96 -0.22
CA THR A 40 -8.44 -1.25 -0.14
C THR A 40 -8.16 -2.65 -0.71
N PRO A 41 -6.93 -2.95 -1.15
CA PRO A 41 -6.58 -4.28 -1.64
C PRO A 41 -6.93 -5.42 -0.66
N VAL A 42 -6.70 -5.22 0.65
CA VAL A 42 -7.03 -6.22 1.68
C VAL A 42 -8.54 -6.41 1.82
N GLU A 43 -9.32 -5.33 1.88
CA GLU A 43 -10.78 -5.40 1.95
C GLU A 43 -11.36 -6.07 0.71
N TYR A 44 -10.86 -5.73 -0.47
CA TYR A 44 -11.32 -6.31 -1.72
C TYR A 44 -11.04 -7.82 -1.79
N ARG A 45 -9.85 -8.27 -1.35
CA ARG A 45 -9.54 -9.70 -1.22
C ARG A 45 -10.55 -10.40 -0.30
N ASN A 46 -10.84 -9.83 0.87
CA ASN A 46 -11.76 -10.42 1.83
C ASN A 46 -13.20 -10.45 1.29
N HIS A 47 -13.63 -9.39 0.60
CA HIS A 47 -14.92 -9.33 -0.09
C HIS A 47 -15.05 -10.46 -1.12
N LEU A 48 -14.03 -10.69 -1.95
CA LEU A 48 -14.04 -11.78 -2.93
C LEU A 48 -14.12 -13.16 -2.26
N LEU A 49 -13.43 -13.37 -1.13
CA LEU A 49 -13.48 -14.62 -0.39
C LEU A 49 -14.83 -14.89 0.29
N GLN A 50 -15.60 -13.85 0.61
CA GLN A 50 -16.94 -14.00 1.18
C GLN A 50 -18.02 -14.21 0.11
N VAL A 51 -17.75 -13.82 -1.13
CA VAL A 51 -18.67 -13.94 -2.27
C VAL A 51 -18.48 -15.26 -3.02
N ALA A 52 -17.32 -15.92 -2.86
CA ALA A 52 -17.04 -17.26 -3.37
C ALA A 52 -17.78 -18.34 -2.57
#